data_AF-A0A3D2N2E3-F1
#
_entry.id   AF-A0A3D2N2E3-F1
#
_cell.length_a   1.000
_cell.length_b   1.000
_cell.length_c   1.000
_cell.angle_alpha   90.00
_cell.angle_beta   90.00
_cell.angle_gamma   90.00
#
_symmetry.space_group_name_H-M   'P 1'
#
loop_
_entity.id
_entity.type
_entity.pdbx_description
1 polymer ?
#
loop_
_entity_poly.entity_id
_entity_poly.type
_entity_poly.pdbx_seq_one_letter_code
_entity_poly.pdbx_strand_id
1 'polypeptide(L)'
;MKKAGRVLLYILFSLFAVADMVLGVAFIGATVDPAKGNDPLCTPIQLVLFTLCFFLMMLINIGGIARLTNHKKLVLPTTLLMNIFVGLSFGVIPVLMLIEERFYLIYGAVLLMGALFGLFAVLLGKHADRLSPDTKVGLLDNPFRSIKRFESIKAEWAWESAAKEYFGGEIPADPERIDTNTSDRIHRYAAMPIASYLCWLLRREMLSEIFYDGVPEKLAADIKAGHGDPLALFECCDCTLTEDMLTKKGYRFTTNYFHDTGFFHTVCSDSFQFDYFDIIGGGKNYYVNEFSWEKQLELETVLDRRYSDFMICDEDKEHYYEYPEVGAAHTKMFGEMTVYADTNVDPAYIKRCIDHIEQPSEKLENALYESLSERLSYSEEIPDDRQKVYKYYNDLSMYILPPQGSEPAYILSGGEEVDPEHGCELTVRGDYASDVCPALDVDLPWSESFEWKYRAAVSDREKTRRVSAVPSEFGGGNGADNRLNMPEVLADFKEICDRRIICLMKQGSMLKYSFSPTFDNYGRVTGLEVEAESEDGRYIFRDSLYV
;
A
#
# COMPACT_ATOMS: atom_id res chain seq x y z
N MET A 1 3.49 24.30 17.13
CA MET A 1 4.29 25.55 17.30
C MET A 1 3.75 26.61 16.34
N LYS A 2 3.27 27.76 16.86
CA LYS A 2 2.68 28.84 16.04
C LYS A 2 3.70 29.35 15.00
N LYS A 3 3.24 29.83 13.82
CA LYS A 3 4.12 30.31 12.72
C LYS A 3 5.21 31.29 13.21
N ALA A 4 4.85 32.21 14.12
CA ALA A 4 5.79 33.16 14.72
C ALA A 4 6.95 32.51 15.50
N GLY A 5 6.72 31.39 16.19
CA GLY A 5 7.77 30.69 16.94
C GLY A 5 8.78 29.98 16.03
N ARG A 6 8.37 29.56 14.83
CA ARG A 6 9.27 28.96 13.84
C ARG A 6 10.20 29.99 13.21
N VAL A 7 9.65 31.16 12.84
CA VAL A 7 10.45 32.27 12.30
C VAL A 7 11.55 32.69 13.27
N LEU A 8 11.23 32.79 14.57
CA LEU A 8 12.20 33.14 15.60
C LEU A 8 13.33 32.09 15.72
N LEU A 9 13.02 30.80 15.57
CA LEU A 9 14.02 29.73 15.59
C LEU A 9 14.91 29.71 14.35
N TYR A 10 14.37 30.02 13.16
CA TYR A 10 15.18 30.20 11.96
C TYR A 10 16.20 31.33 12.12
N ILE A 11 15.74 32.49 12.60
CA ILE A 11 16.60 33.64 12.86
C ILE A 11 17.68 33.26 13.89
N LEU A 12 17.30 32.56 14.96
CA LEU A 12 18.23 32.14 16.00
C LEU A 12 19.32 31.20 15.48
N PHE A 13 18.96 30.15 14.72
CA PHE A 13 19.95 29.21 14.18
C PHE A 13 20.85 29.84 13.11
N SER A 14 20.32 30.76 12.30
CA SER A 14 21.13 31.54 11.37
C SER A 14 22.13 32.44 12.10
N LEU A 15 21.70 33.11 13.19
CA LEU A 15 22.60 33.90 14.02
C LEU A 15 23.68 33.05 14.69
N PHE A 16 23.35 31.85 15.17
CA PHE A 16 24.34 30.93 15.73
C PHE A 16 25.34 30.43 14.69
N ALA A 17 24.91 30.03 13.49
CA ALA A 17 25.82 29.62 12.44
C ALA A 17 26.79 30.74 12.02
N VAL A 18 26.30 31.98 11.92
CA VAL A 18 27.15 33.15 11.64
C VAL A 18 28.10 33.44 12.80
N ALA A 19 27.63 33.36 14.04
CA ALA A 19 28.46 33.55 15.22
C ALA A 19 29.58 32.50 15.30
N ASP A 20 29.29 31.22 15.03
CA ASP A 20 30.28 30.14 15.01
C ASP A 20 31.35 30.38 13.94
N MET A 21 30.97 30.88 12.76
CA MET A 21 31.91 31.22 11.70
C MET A 21 32.82 32.38 12.12
N VAL A 22 32.26 33.47 12.66
CA VAL A 22 33.02 34.66 13.08
C VAL A 22 33.94 34.33 14.26
N LEU A 23 33.43 33.62 15.27
CA LEU A 23 34.22 33.19 16.41
C LEU A 23 35.29 32.18 15.98
N GLY A 24 34.98 31.26 15.08
CA GLY A 24 35.95 30.32 14.53
C GLY A 24 37.13 31.03 13.88
N VAL A 25 36.87 32.02 13.01
CA VAL A 25 37.92 32.83 12.39
C VAL A 25 38.74 33.59 13.44
N ALA A 26 38.09 34.18 14.44
CA ALA A 26 38.76 34.93 15.50
C ALA A 26 39.65 34.04 16.39
N PHE A 27 39.16 32.88 16.82
CA PHE A 27 39.90 31.92 17.64
C PHE A 27 41.05 31.27 16.85
N ILE A 28 40.82 30.89 15.60
CA ILE A 28 41.88 30.37 14.71
C ILE A 28 42.95 31.45 14.51
N GLY A 29 42.56 32.70 14.24
CA GLY A 29 43.49 33.82 14.12
C GLY A 29 44.31 34.06 15.40
N ALA A 30 43.67 34.01 16.57
CA ALA A 30 44.33 34.15 17.86
C ALA A 30 45.29 33.00 18.19
N THR A 31 45.04 31.79 17.68
CA THR A 31 45.97 30.65 17.82
C THR A 31 47.18 30.71 16.89
N VAL A 32 47.11 31.48 15.81
CA VAL A 32 48.21 31.68 14.84
C VAL A 32 49.14 32.83 15.26
N ASP A 33 48.66 33.78 16.09
CA ASP A 33 49.50 34.79 16.73
C ASP A 33 50.48 34.09 17.71
N PRO A 34 51.76 34.48 17.79
CA PRO A 34 52.84 33.55 18.09
C PRO A 34 52.71 32.99 19.51
N ALA A 35 52.36 31.70 19.57
CA ALA A 35 52.47 30.89 20.77
C ALA A 35 53.92 30.93 21.27
N LYS A 36 54.20 31.76 22.27
CA LYS A 36 55.42 31.70 23.07
C LYS A 36 55.31 30.47 24.00
N GLY A 37 55.61 29.27 23.49
CA GLY A 37 55.55 28.03 24.26
C GLY A 37 56.28 26.87 23.57
N ASN A 38 57.00 26.06 24.36
CA ASN A 38 58.10 25.17 23.97
C ASN A 38 57.75 23.90 23.16
N ASP A 39 56.56 23.75 22.58
CA ASP A 39 56.20 22.55 21.79
C ASP A 39 55.68 22.91 20.37
N PRO A 40 56.44 22.61 19.31
CA PRO A 40 56.07 22.93 17.92
C PRO A 40 54.85 22.14 17.41
N LEU A 41 54.41 21.08 18.10
CA LEU A 41 53.25 20.28 17.70
C LEU A 41 51.93 20.75 18.32
N CYS A 42 51.99 21.56 19.38
CA CYS A 42 50.79 21.99 20.11
C CYS A 42 49.91 22.94 19.27
N THR A 43 50.51 23.93 18.62
CA THR A 43 49.78 24.92 17.80
C THR A 43 49.08 24.30 16.58
N PRO A 44 49.70 23.42 15.76
CA PRO A 44 48.99 22.74 14.67
C PRO A 44 47.82 21.88 15.14
N ILE A 45 47.97 21.15 16.26
CA ILE A 45 46.90 20.31 16.82
C ILE A 45 45.71 21.18 17.27
N GLN A 46 45.99 22.31 17.93
CA GLN A 46 44.96 23.26 18.35
C GLN A 46 44.21 23.87 17.16
N LEU A 47 44.95 24.25 16.11
CA LEU A 47 44.36 24.79 14.89
C LEU A 47 43.35 23.79 14.28
N VAL A 48 43.74 22.51 14.19
CA VAL A 48 42.87 21.45 13.67
C VAL A 48 41.65 21.25 14.56
N LEU A 49 41.82 21.18 15.88
CA LEU A 49 40.71 20.93 16.81
C LEU A 49 39.72 22.11 16.86
N PHE A 50 40.19 23.36 16.86
CA PHE A 50 39.29 24.51 16.79
C PHE A 50 38.58 24.58 15.44
N THR A 51 39.28 24.35 14.33
CA THR A 51 38.67 24.31 12.99
C THR A 51 37.57 23.26 12.95
N LEU A 52 37.84 22.06 13.46
CA LEU A 52 36.87 20.96 13.52
C LEU A 52 35.68 21.32 14.43
N CYS A 53 35.92 21.93 15.59
CA CYS A 53 34.89 22.34 16.54
C CYS A 53 33.88 23.30 15.91
N PHE A 54 34.36 24.42 15.35
CA PHE A 54 33.49 25.45 14.78
C PHE A 54 32.81 24.98 13.49
N PHE A 55 33.49 24.15 12.68
CA PHE A 55 32.88 23.54 11.49
C PHE A 55 31.72 22.61 11.87
N LEU A 56 31.90 21.76 12.88
CA LEU A 56 30.85 20.85 13.34
C LEU A 56 29.67 21.59 13.97
N MET A 57 29.91 22.63 14.80
CA MET A 57 28.84 23.46 15.37
C MET A 57 28.03 24.17 14.28
N MET A 58 28.70 24.69 13.24
CA MET A 58 28.03 25.28 12.08
C MET A 58 27.15 24.25 11.35
N LEU A 59 27.66 23.04 11.09
CA LEU A 59 26.86 21.97 10.47
C LEU A 59 25.67 21.55 11.32
N ILE A 60 25.81 21.51 12.64
CA ILE A 60 24.72 21.20 13.59
C ILE A 60 23.63 22.27 13.51
N ASN A 61 24.00 23.55 13.43
CA ASN A 61 23.06 24.66 13.30
C ASN A 61 22.34 24.66 11.95
N ILE A 62 23.05 24.39 10.84
CA ILE A 62 22.45 24.20 9.51
C ILE A 62 21.51 22.98 9.50
N GLY A 63 21.93 21.87 10.10
CA GLY A 63 21.08 20.69 10.30
C GLY A 63 19.86 20.97 11.19
N GLY A 64 19.96 21.90 12.14
CA GLY A 64 18.84 22.43 12.91
C GLY A 64 17.81 23.13 12.02
N ILE A 65 18.27 24.00 11.11
CA ILE A 65 17.41 24.67 10.11
C ILE A 65 16.69 23.63 9.23
N ALA A 66 17.42 22.66 8.68
CA ALA A 66 16.84 21.61 7.84
C ALA A 66 15.77 20.78 8.60
N ARG A 67 16.05 20.41 9.86
CA ARG A 67 15.09 19.68 10.72
C ARG A 67 13.84 20.52 11.06
N LEU A 68 13.99 21.83 11.21
CA LEU A 68 12.87 22.74 11.46
C LEU A 68 11.98 22.87 10.22
N THR A 69 12.58 22.89 9.03
CA THR A 69 11.88 22.88 7.73
C THR A 69 11.07 21.60 7.57
N ASN A 70 11.64 20.45 7.94
CA ASN A 70 10.96 19.15 7.94
C ASN A 70 10.02 18.92 9.16
N HIS A 71 9.58 20.00 9.81
CA HIS A 71 8.57 19.97 10.88
C HIS A 71 8.88 19.06 12.09
N LYS A 72 10.16 18.72 12.31
CA LYS A 72 10.56 17.91 13.47
C LYS A 72 10.32 18.66 14.78
N LYS A 73 9.95 17.93 15.84
CA LYS A 73 9.81 18.48 17.20
C LYS A 73 11.17 18.55 17.90
N LEU A 74 11.26 19.33 18.99
CA LEU A 74 12.44 19.41 19.87
C LEU A 74 13.78 19.72 19.16
N VAL A 75 13.73 20.46 18.04
CA VAL A 75 14.92 20.84 17.26
C VAL A 75 15.87 21.72 18.07
N LEU A 76 15.34 22.69 18.84
CA LEU A 76 16.16 23.58 19.68
C LEU A 76 16.96 22.81 20.75
N PRO A 77 16.36 22.01 21.65
CA PRO A 77 17.12 21.31 22.67
C PRO A 77 18.10 20.29 22.08
N THR A 78 17.75 19.59 21.01
CA THR A 78 18.68 18.62 20.37
C THR A 78 19.88 19.32 19.72
N THR A 79 19.67 20.47 19.07
CA THR A 79 20.74 21.27 18.45
C THR A 79 21.67 21.87 19.52
N LEU A 80 21.11 22.40 20.63
CA LEU A 80 21.91 22.93 21.73
C LEU A 80 22.76 21.85 22.41
N LEU A 81 22.20 20.66 22.66
CA LEU A 81 22.94 19.56 23.28
C LEU A 81 24.09 19.06 22.39
N MET A 82 23.87 18.99 21.07
CA MET A 82 24.91 18.63 20.10
C MET A 82 26.02 19.69 20.05
N ASN A 83 25.68 20.98 20.10
CA ASN A 83 26.68 22.05 20.18
C ASN A 83 27.47 22.02 21.49
N ILE A 84 26.81 21.72 22.62
CA ILE A 84 27.49 21.54 23.92
C ILE A 84 28.46 20.36 23.86
N PHE A 85 28.06 19.23 23.26
CA PHE A 85 28.94 18.08 23.06
C PHE A 85 30.18 18.46 22.23
N VAL A 86 29.99 19.07 21.06
CA VAL A 86 31.10 19.47 20.19
C VAL A 86 31.99 20.51 20.85
N GLY A 87 31.40 21.52 21.51
CA GLY A 87 32.14 22.55 22.23
C GLY A 87 32.98 21.99 23.38
N LEU A 88 32.44 21.05 24.17
CA LEU A 88 33.18 20.40 25.26
C LEU A 88 34.28 19.47 24.73
N SER A 89 33.99 18.69 23.69
CA SER A 89 34.93 17.69 23.15
C SER A 89 36.04 18.28 22.28
N PHE A 90 35.76 19.34 21.51
CA PHE A 90 36.71 19.89 20.55
C PHE A 90 37.10 21.36 20.83
N GLY A 91 36.33 22.09 21.63
CA GLY A 91 36.62 23.49 21.98
C GLY A 91 37.32 23.67 23.32
N VAL A 92 36.87 22.98 24.37
CA VAL A 92 37.43 23.12 25.73
C VAL A 92 38.72 22.32 25.90
N ILE A 93 38.85 21.15 25.26
CA ILE A 93 40.05 20.31 25.36
C ILE A 93 41.32 21.04 24.88
N PRO A 94 41.34 21.71 23.70
CA PRO A 94 42.50 22.48 23.26
C PRO A 94 42.86 23.65 24.18
N VAL A 95 41.87 24.30 24.81
CA VAL A 95 42.10 25.39 25.77
C VAL A 95 42.73 24.85 27.05
N LEU A 96 42.25 23.71 27.55
CA LEU A 96 42.80 23.10 28.76
C LEU A 96 44.24 22.60 28.53
N MET A 97 44.58 22.16 27.31
CA MET A 97 45.96 21.83 26.91
C MET A 97 46.94 23.01 27.06
N LEU A 98 46.46 24.26 27.11
CA LEU A 98 47.31 25.45 27.30
C LEU A 98 47.69 25.70 28.78
N ILE A 99 46.95 25.15 29.74
CA ILE A 99 47.02 25.63 31.13
C ILE A 99 48.04 24.84 31.98
N GLU A 100 48.10 23.50 31.90
CA GLU A 100 49.18 22.65 32.45
C GLU A 100 48.91 21.14 32.24
N GLU A 101 49.96 20.32 32.19
CA GLU A 101 49.87 18.85 32.02
C GLU A 101 49.19 18.13 33.20
N ARG A 102 49.00 18.76 34.36
CA ARG A 102 48.52 18.08 35.59
C ARG A 102 47.01 17.86 35.66
N PHE A 103 46.26 18.26 34.64
CA PHE A 103 44.79 18.24 34.64
C PHE A 103 44.16 17.02 33.94
N TYR A 104 44.86 15.88 33.89
CA TYR A 104 44.36 14.62 33.30
C TYR A 104 42.97 14.19 33.79
N LEU A 105 42.70 14.41 35.08
CA LEU A 105 41.41 14.08 35.69
C LEU A 105 40.28 15.02 35.21
N ILE A 106 40.61 16.29 34.92
CA ILE A 106 39.67 17.26 34.36
C ILE A 106 39.39 16.96 32.88
N TYR A 107 40.40 16.56 32.09
CA TYR A 107 40.19 16.12 30.70
C TYR A 107 39.20 14.94 30.63
N GLY A 108 39.41 13.93 31.49
CA GLY A 108 38.51 12.78 31.59
C GLY A 108 37.08 13.18 31.96
N ALA A 109 36.91 14.10 32.92
CA ALA A 109 35.60 14.58 33.33
C ALA A 109 34.88 15.38 32.22
N VAL A 110 35.59 16.24 31.49
CA VAL A 110 35.02 17.01 30.37
C VAL A 110 34.61 16.10 29.21
N LEU A 111 35.44 15.10 28.88
CA LEU A 111 35.11 14.10 27.86
C LEU A 111 33.88 13.26 28.26
N LEU A 112 33.81 12.82 29.52
CA LEU A 112 32.67 12.07 30.03
C LEU A 112 31.38 12.90 29.98
N MET A 113 31.43 14.17 30.41
CA MET A 113 30.28 15.07 30.30
C MET A 113 29.87 15.28 28.84
N GLY A 114 30.83 15.51 27.93
CA GLY A 114 30.56 15.59 26.50
C GLY A 114 29.83 14.33 25.99
N ALA A 115 30.37 13.15 26.27
CA ALA A 115 29.77 11.87 25.86
C ALA A 115 28.35 11.69 26.41
N LEU A 116 28.09 12.07 27.67
CA LEU A 116 26.74 12.04 28.26
C LEU A 116 25.77 12.99 27.54
N PHE A 117 26.21 14.21 27.22
CA PHE A 117 25.38 15.16 26.44
C PHE A 117 25.13 14.67 25.01
N GLY A 118 26.13 14.06 24.37
CA GLY A 118 25.98 13.44 23.05
C GLY A 118 24.98 12.28 23.05
N LEU A 119 25.11 11.36 24.03
CA LEU A 119 24.16 10.26 24.21
C LEU A 119 22.74 10.78 24.46
N PHE A 120 22.61 11.78 25.34
CA PHE A 120 21.32 12.39 25.64
C PHE A 120 20.72 13.10 24.42
N ALA A 121 21.53 13.77 23.59
CA ALA A 121 21.09 14.39 22.34
C ALA A 121 20.57 13.35 21.33
N VAL A 122 21.24 12.20 21.23
CA VAL A 122 20.81 11.09 20.36
C VAL A 122 19.50 10.49 20.86
N LEU A 123 19.36 10.25 22.17
CA LEU A 123 18.13 9.72 22.77
C LEU A 123 16.96 10.69 22.61
N LEU A 124 17.17 11.99 22.85
CA LEU A 124 16.18 13.04 22.61
C LEU A 124 15.84 13.18 21.12
N GLY A 125 16.82 13.05 20.23
CA GLY A 125 16.60 13.03 18.79
C GLY A 125 15.66 11.90 18.38
N LYS A 126 15.94 10.68 18.83
CA LYS A 126 15.07 9.51 18.59
C LYS A 126 13.67 9.69 19.17
N HIS A 127 13.55 10.28 20.36
CA HIS A 127 12.25 10.56 20.98
C HIS A 127 11.49 11.69 20.26
N ALA A 128 12.20 12.71 19.80
CA ALA A 128 11.66 13.82 19.03
C ALA A 128 11.15 13.35 17.65
N ASP A 129 11.87 12.42 17.01
CA ASP A 129 11.40 11.75 15.81
C ASP A 129 10.06 11.06 16.09
N ARG A 130 9.95 10.21 17.13
CA ARG A 130 8.66 9.56 17.52
C ARG A 130 7.50 10.53 17.80
N LEU A 131 7.78 11.74 18.26
CA LEU A 131 6.75 12.74 18.57
C LEU A 131 6.37 13.61 17.37
N SER A 132 7.15 13.59 16.29
CA SER A 132 6.91 14.42 15.10
C SER A 132 5.67 13.94 14.33
N PRO A 133 4.93 14.84 13.65
CA PRO A 133 3.64 14.51 13.03
C PRO A 133 3.74 13.34 12.04
N ASP A 134 4.83 13.25 11.29
CA ASP A 134 5.06 12.17 10.33
C ASP A 134 5.25 10.79 10.97
N THR A 135 5.51 10.73 12.28
CA THR A 135 5.70 9.47 13.01
C THR A 135 4.47 9.08 13.82
N LYS A 136 3.51 10.00 14.01
CA LYS A 136 2.21 9.72 14.64
C LYS A 136 1.16 9.19 13.66
N VAL A 137 1.42 9.26 12.35
CA VAL A 137 0.67 8.48 11.35
C VAL A 137 1.18 7.03 11.31
N GLY A 138 2.36 6.71 11.89
CA GLY A 138 2.96 5.37 11.79
C GLY A 138 3.01 4.54 13.07
N LEU A 139 2.27 4.89 14.13
CA LEU A 139 2.30 4.18 15.42
C LEU A 139 0.95 3.62 15.88
N LEU A 140 -0.14 3.93 15.16
CA LEU A 140 -1.41 3.19 15.17
C LEU A 140 -1.69 2.49 13.84
N ASP A 141 -0.91 2.78 12.79
CA ASP A 141 -0.90 1.95 11.59
C ASP A 141 0.02 0.76 11.82
N ASN A 142 -0.57 -0.41 11.67
CA ASN A 142 0.03 -1.71 11.43
C ASN A 142 1.50 -1.61 10.95
N PRO A 143 2.49 -2.33 11.53
CA PRO A 143 3.87 -2.37 11.01
C PRO A 143 3.96 -2.86 9.54
N PHE A 144 2.86 -3.34 8.99
CA PHE A 144 2.62 -3.69 7.60
C PHE A 144 1.99 -2.55 6.75
N ARG A 145 2.20 -1.26 7.04
CA ARG A 145 1.62 -0.15 6.24
C ARG A 145 2.62 0.89 5.74
N SER A 146 3.90 0.55 5.58
CA SER A 146 4.78 1.38 4.74
C SER A 146 4.49 1.12 3.26
N ILE A 147 3.29 1.52 2.79
CA ILE A 147 2.98 1.53 1.36
C ILE A 147 4.03 2.43 0.70
N LYS A 148 4.86 1.86 -0.17
CA LYS A 148 5.79 2.65 -0.98
C LYS A 148 4.96 3.63 -1.79
N ARG A 149 5.27 4.91 -1.68
CA ARG A 149 4.58 5.95 -2.45
C ARG A 149 5.00 5.87 -3.92
N PHE A 150 4.10 6.21 -4.82
CA PHE A 150 4.45 6.35 -6.22
C PHE A 150 5.47 7.48 -6.37
N GLU A 151 6.61 7.23 -7.02
CA GLU A 151 7.62 8.25 -7.28
C GLU A 151 7.69 8.55 -8.78
N SER A 152 7.91 7.51 -9.59
CA SER A 152 7.94 7.61 -11.04
C SER A 152 7.81 6.24 -11.70
N ILE A 153 7.48 6.23 -12.99
CA ILE A 153 7.57 5.06 -13.86
C ILE A 153 8.08 5.46 -15.25
N LYS A 154 8.91 4.61 -15.86
CA LYS A 154 9.54 4.83 -17.16
C LYS A 154 9.34 3.63 -18.07
N ALA A 155 9.09 3.88 -19.36
CA ALA A 155 9.01 2.81 -20.37
C ALA A 155 10.30 2.00 -20.45
N GLU A 156 11.46 2.66 -20.29
CA GLU A 156 12.78 2.02 -20.32
C GLU A 156 12.90 0.87 -19.31
N TRP A 157 12.30 1.00 -18.13
CA TRP A 157 12.35 -0.04 -17.08
C TRP A 157 11.62 -1.32 -17.47
N ALA A 158 10.67 -1.23 -18.39
CA ALA A 158 9.87 -2.34 -18.89
C ALA A 158 10.37 -2.89 -20.24
N TRP A 159 11.42 -2.30 -20.83
CA TRP A 159 11.88 -2.63 -22.17
C TRP A 159 12.26 -4.12 -22.31
N GLU A 160 12.98 -4.68 -21.34
CA GLU A 160 13.40 -6.09 -21.41
C GLU A 160 12.21 -7.05 -21.38
N SER A 161 11.23 -6.80 -20.53
CA SER A 161 10.00 -7.60 -20.44
C SER A 161 9.17 -7.50 -21.72
N ALA A 162 9.06 -6.29 -22.28
CA ALA A 162 8.41 -6.06 -23.57
C ALA A 162 9.15 -6.77 -24.72
N ALA A 163 10.49 -6.76 -24.72
CA ALA A 163 11.31 -7.45 -25.71
C ALA A 163 11.12 -8.98 -25.63
N LYS A 164 11.11 -9.55 -24.43
CA LYS A 164 10.85 -11.00 -24.23
C LYS A 164 9.48 -11.39 -24.76
N GLU A 165 8.45 -10.60 -24.46
CA GLU A 165 7.11 -10.86 -24.99
C GLU A 165 7.06 -10.72 -26.52
N TYR A 166 7.73 -9.71 -27.09
CA TYR A 166 7.83 -9.47 -28.53
C TYR A 166 8.46 -10.63 -29.31
N PHE A 167 9.56 -11.19 -28.79
CA PHE A 167 10.26 -12.31 -29.42
C PHE A 167 9.66 -13.68 -29.03
N GLY A 168 8.69 -13.72 -28.12
CA GLY A 168 8.07 -14.96 -27.65
C GLY A 168 8.97 -15.80 -26.75
N GLY A 169 9.89 -15.17 -26.00
CA GLY A 169 10.82 -15.85 -25.11
C GLY A 169 12.16 -15.12 -24.99
N GLU A 170 13.25 -15.80 -25.36
CA GLU A 170 14.59 -15.24 -25.25
C GLU A 170 14.83 -14.10 -26.25
N ILE A 171 15.47 -13.03 -25.76
CA ILE A 171 15.91 -11.91 -26.59
C ILE A 171 17.10 -12.40 -27.44
N PRO A 172 17.11 -12.16 -28.76
CA PRO A 172 18.23 -12.52 -29.61
C PRO A 172 19.56 -11.94 -29.07
N ALA A 173 20.55 -12.81 -28.88
CA ALA A 173 21.88 -12.39 -28.41
C ALA A 173 22.68 -11.58 -29.44
N ASP A 174 22.25 -11.61 -30.71
CA ASP A 174 22.85 -10.89 -31.82
C ASP A 174 22.27 -9.46 -31.92
N PRO A 175 23.07 -8.40 -31.65
CA PRO A 175 22.60 -7.02 -31.71
C PRO A 175 22.12 -6.60 -33.11
N GLU A 176 22.61 -7.23 -34.19
CA GLU A 176 22.19 -6.91 -35.56
C GLU A 176 20.75 -7.35 -35.86
N ARG A 177 20.18 -8.25 -35.03
CA ARG A 177 18.77 -8.66 -35.12
C ARG A 177 17.80 -7.72 -34.41
N ILE A 178 18.31 -6.75 -33.65
CA ILE A 178 17.52 -5.68 -33.03
C ILE A 178 17.94 -4.38 -33.71
N ASP A 179 17.45 -4.17 -34.93
CA ASP A 179 17.64 -2.90 -35.62
C ASP A 179 16.93 -1.75 -34.87
N THR A 180 17.27 -0.50 -35.19
CA THR A 180 16.71 0.69 -34.52
C THR A 180 15.18 0.70 -34.58
N ASN A 181 14.60 0.31 -35.71
CA ASN A 181 13.14 0.26 -35.87
C ASN A 181 12.48 -0.77 -34.93
N THR A 182 13.07 -1.96 -34.79
CA THR A 182 12.60 -2.98 -33.85
C THR A 182 12.73 -2.49 -32.41
N SER A 183 13.86 -1.87 -32.07
CA SER A 183 14.09 -1.29 -30.73
C SER A 183 13.05 -0.22 -30.40
N ASP A 184 12.78 0.71 -31.32
CA ASP A 184 11.79 1.79 -31.15
C ASP A 184 10.38 1.21 -30.99
N ARG A 185 10.04 0.17 -31.75
CA ARG A 185 8.76 -0.52 -31.64
C ARG A 185 8.60 -1.24 -30.29
N ILE A 186 9.63 -1.91 -29.80
CA ILE A 186 9.62 -2.53 -28.46
C ILE A 186 9.46 -1.44 -27.39
N HIS A 187 10.14 -0.31 -27.53
CA HIS A 187 10.00 0.82 -26.61
C HIS A 187 8.57 1.36 -26.58
N ARG A 188 7.90 1.48 -27.73
CA ARG A 188 6.47 1.84 -27.81
C ARG A 188 5.57 0.80 -27.13
N TYR A 189 5.86 -0.50 -27.25
CA TYR A 189 5.13 -1.53 -26.51
C TYR A 189 5.35 -1.44 -24.99
N ALA A 190 6.58 -1.19 -24.54
CA ALA A 190 6.90 -0.97 -23.13
C ALA A 190 6.16 0.26 -22.56
N ALA A 191 5.96 1.29 -23.39
CA ALA A 191 5.27 2.53 -23.04
C ALA A 191 3.74 2.42 -22.96
N MET A 192 3.12 1.48 -23.70
CA MET A 192 1.67 1.40 -23.89
C MET A 192 0.85 1.32 -22.59
N PRO A 193 1.22 0.51 -21.58
CA PRO A 193 0.46 0.45 -20.33
C PRO A 193 0.35 1.82 -19.65
N ILE A 194 1.46 2.55 -19.56
CA ILE A 194 1.49 3.86 -18.92
C ILE A 194 0.77 4.90 -19.76
N ALA A 195 0.93 4.86 -21.08
CA ALA A 195 0.23 5.74 -22.00
C ALA A 195 -1.31 5.58 -21.87
N SER A 196 -1.79 4.34 -21.71
CA SER A 196 -3.22 4.03 -21.52
C SER A 196 -3.75 4.59 -20.20
N TYR A 197 -3.00 4.45 -19.11
CA TYR A 197 -3.34 5.05 -17.81
C TYR A 197 -3.31 6.59 -17.86
N LEU A 198 -2.30 7.14 -18.54
CA LEU A 198 -2.12 8.58 -18.71
C LEU A 198 -3.25 9.21 -19.52
N CYS A 199 -3.78 8.50 -20.53
CA CYS A 199 -5.00 8.91 -21.24
C CYS A 199 -6.19 9.05 -20.29
N TRP A 200 -6.40 8.09 -19.40
CA TRP A 200 -7.47 8.17 -18.40
C TRP A 200 -7.28 9.36 -17.46
N LEU A 201 -6.06 9.54 -16.91
CA LEU A 201 -5.72 10.68 -16.04
C LEU A 201 -5.97 12.04 -16.73
N LEU A 202 -5.56 12.17 -17.99
CA LEU A 202 -5.76 13.39 -18.79
C LEU A 202 -7.25 13.73 -18.91
N ARG A 203 -8.07 12.74 -19.24
CA ARG A 203 -9.52 12.90 -19.49
C ARG A 203 -10.31 13.22 -18.22
N ARG A 204 -9.76 12.96 -17.03
CA ARG A 204 -10.38 13.26 -15.71
C ARG A 204 -9.71 14.45 -14.99
N GLU A 205 -8.91 15.23 -15.72
CA GLU A 205 -8.21 16.41 -15.20
C GLU A 205 -7.33 16.11 -13.97
N MET A 206 -6.70 14.93 -13.97
CA MET A 206 -5.87 14.46 -12.86
C MET A 206 -4.38 14.78 -13.03
N LEU A 207 -4.00 15.48 -14.11
CA LEU A 207 -2.62 15.90 -14.42
C LEU A 207 -2.37 17.36 -14.01
N SER A 208 -1.18 17.64 -13.48
CA SER A 208 -0.76 18.96 -12.99
C SER A 208 -0.32 19.90 -14.12
N GLU A 209 -0.06 21.17 -13.82
CA GLU A 209 0.49 22.13 -14.78
C GLU A 209 1.86 21.69 -15.34
N ILE A 210 2.68 21.00 -14.53
CA ILE A 210 4.01 20.51 -14.93
C ILE A 210 3.91 19.53 -16.11
N PHE A 211 2.86 18.70 -16.13
CA PHE A 211 2.61 17.81 -17.26
C PHE A 211 2.33 18.60 -18.56
N TYR A 212 1.54 19.66 -18.47
CA TYR A 212 1.15 20.46 -19.65
C TYR A 212 2.30 21.32 -20.19
N ASP A 213 3.31 21.66 -19.38
CA ASP A 213 4.50 22.39 -19.85
C ASP A 213 5.28 21.64 -20.94
N GLY A 214 5.23 20.30 -20.92
CA GLY A 214 5.91 19.43 -21.89
C GLY A 214 5.05 18.98 -23.07
N VAL A 215 3.73 19.26 -23.07
CA VAL A 215 2.79 18.66 -24.01
C VAL A 215 2.07 19.71 -24.85
N PRO A 216 2.07 19.61 -26.20
CA PRO A 216 1.32 20.53 -27.05
C PRO A 216 -0.17 20.54 -26.74
N GLU A 217 -0.75 21.72 -26.51
CA GLU A 217 -2.17 21.90 -26.15
C GLU A 217 -3.13 21.20 -27.13
N LYS A 218 -2.83 21.29 -28.43
CA LYS A 218 -3.61 20.63 -29.48
C LYS A 218 -3.61 19.11 -29.34
N LEU A 219 -2.45 18.50 -29.02
CA LEU A 219 -2.34 17.05 -28.84
C LEU A 219 -3.17 16.59 -27.64
N ALA A 220 -3.07 17.31 -26.51
CA ALA A 220 -3.86 17.03 -25.33
C ALA A 220 -5.38 17.16 -25.61
N ALA A 221 -5.80 18.18 -26.36
CA ALA A 221 -7.19 18.36 -26.77
C ALA A 221 -7.68 17.24 -27.70
N ASP A 222 -6.87 16.84 -28.69
CA ASP A 222 -7.22 15.77 -29.64
C ASP A 222 -7.38 14.40 -28.93
N ILE A 223 -6.55 14.10 -27.93
CA ILE A 223 -6.68 12.88 -27.11
C ILE A 223 -7.90 12.95 -26.19
N LYS A 224 -8.16 14.10 -25.55
CA LYS A 224 -9.41 14.32 -24.78
C LYS A 224 -10.66 14.15 -25.65
N ALA A 225 -10.57 14.45 -26.94
CA ALA A 225 -11.67 14.24 -27.89
C ALA A 225 -11.81 12.79 -28.41
N GLY A 226 -10.87 11.90 -28.09
CA GLY A 226 -10.91 10.51 -28.59
C GLY A 226 -10.36 10.35 -30.01
N HIS A 227 -9.47 11.24 -30.44
CA HIS A 227 -8.95 11.27 -31.82
C HIS A 227 -7.42 11.14 -31.92
N GLY A 228 -6.69 11.21 -30.81
CA GLY A 228 -5.23 11.07 -30.76
C GLY A 228 -4.76 9.68 -30.32
N ASP A 229 -3.44 9.44 -30.42
CA ASP A 229 -2.74 8.27 -29.88
C ASP A 229 -2.14 8.64 -28.51
N PRO A 230 -2.55 7.98 -27.40
CA PRO A 230 -1.97 8.22 -26.08
C PRO A 230 -0.45 8.05 -26.00
N LEU A 231 0.15 7.21 -26.85
CA LEU A 231 1.61 7.06 -26.88
C LEU A 231 2.31 8.37 -27.24
N ALA A 232 1.77 9.13 -28.20
CA ALA A 232 2.37 10.40 -28.61
C ALA A 232 2.46 11.40 -27.46
N LEU A 233 1.52 11.33 -26.52
CA LEU A 233 1.50 12.17 -25.33
C LEU A 233 2.55 11.71 -24.32
N PHE A 234 2.75 10.40 -24.14
CA PHE A 234 3.80 9.89 -23.26
C PHE A 234 5.20 10.10 -23.83
N GLU A 235 5.36 10.06 -25.16
CA GLU A 235 6.60 10.38 -25.87
C GLU A 235 7.03 11.84 -25.67
N CYS A 236 6.09 12.78 -25.51
CA CYS A 236 6.40 14.19 -25.17
C CYS A 236 7.00 14.34 -23.77
N CYS A 237 6.77 13.37 -22.88
CA CYS A 237 7.26 13.35 -21.50
C CYS A 237 8.50 12.45 -21.34
N ASP A 238 9.29 12.25 -22.40
CA ASP A 238 10.43 11.33 -22.42
C ASP A 238 10.06 9.91 -21.93
N CYS A 239 8.82 9.47 -22.23
CA CYS A 239 8.25 8.20 -21.78
C CYS A 239 8.38 7.96 -20.26
N THR A 240 8.22 9.04 -19.49
CA THR A 240 8.32 9.05 -18.04
C THR A 240 7.09 9.73 -17.44
N LEU A 241 6.49 9.10 -16.43
CA LEU A 241 5.46 9.70 -15.58
C LEU A 241 6.03 9.82 -14.16
N THR A 242 5.99 11.01 -13.59
CA THR A 242 6.50 11.32 -12.24
C THR A 242 5.40 11.86 -11.33
N GLU A 243 5.61 11.81 -10.02
CA GLU A 243 4.67 12.33 -9.00
C GLU A 243 4.22 13.77 -9.28
N ASP A 244 5.15 14.65 -9.66
CA ASP A 244 4.90 16.08 -9.87
C ASP A 244 4.05 16.38 -11.11
N MET A 245 3.94 15.44 -12.05
CA MET A 245 3.02 15.50 -13.19
C MET A 245 1.55 15.23 -12.80
N LEU A 246 1.30 14.78 -11.56
CA LEU A 246 -0.03 14.45 -11.07
C LEU A 246 -0.59 15.57 -10.19
N THR A 247 -1.89 15.81 -10.30
CA THR A 247 -2.60 16.58 -9.27
C THR A 247 -2.59 15.83 -7.94
N LYS A 248 -2.87 16.51 -6.82
CA LYS A 248 -3.03 15.85 -5.51
C LYS A 248 -4.03 14.68 -5.56
N LYS A 249 -5.12 14.84 -6.31
CA LYS A 249 -6.17 13.83 -6.52
C LYS A 249 -5.62 12.63 -7.30
N GLY A 250 -4.99 12.88 -8.45
CA GLY A 250 -4.37 11.85 -9.29
C GLY A 250 -3.27 11.08 -8.57
N TYR A 251 -2.41 11.78 -7.81
CA TYR A 251 -1.34 11.18 -7.02
C TYR A 251 -1.85 10.22 -5.95
N ARG A 252 -2.91 10.63 -5.22
CA ARG A 252 -3.49 9.82 -4.14
C ARG A 252 -4.06 8.51 -4.68
N PHE A 253 -4.80 8.56 -5.78
CA PHE A 253 -5.33 7.35 -6.41
C PHE A 253 -4.22 6.48 -7.00
N THR A 254 -3.29 7.08 -7.76
CA THR A 254 -2.15 6.37 -8.37
C THR A 254 -1.31 5.63 -7.33
N THR A 255 -1.06 6.24 -6.17
CA THR A 255 -0.31 5.58 -5.09
C THR A 255 -0.99 4.31 -4.57
N ASN A 256 -2.33 4.27 -4.55
CA ASN A 256 -3.06 3.10 -4.04
C ASN A 256 -3.31 2.04 -5.13
N TYR A 257 -3.59 2.47 -6.36
CA TYR A 257 -4.09 1.60 -7.41
C TYR A 257 -3.03 1.17 -8.43
N PHE A 258 -2.02 2.04 -8.65
CA PHE A 258 -1.00 1.83 -9.67
C PHE A 258 0.26 1.17 -9.11
N HIS A 259 0.63 1.47 -7.87
CA HIS A 259 1.86 0.96 -7.28
C HIS A 259 1.62 -0.34 -6.53
N ASP A 260 2.42 -1.35 -6.84
CA ASP A 260 2.55 -2.57 -6.05
C ASP A 260 2.91 -2.19 -4.62
N THR A 261 1.95 -2.37 -3.72
CA THR A 261 2.05 -2.05 -2.30
C THR A 261 3.17 -2.83 -1.57
N GLY A 262 3.88 -3.74 -2.26
CA GLY A 262 4.91 -4.59 -1.68
C GLY A 262 4.30 -5.71 -0.83
N PHE A 263 3.00 -5.97 -1.00
CA PHE A 263 2.25 -7.03 -0.34
C PHE A 263 1.95 -8.17 -1.32
N PHE A 264 1.60 -9.33 -0.75
CA PHE A 264 1.11 -10.49 -1.47
C PHE A 264 -0.12 -10.12 -2.32
N HIS A 265 -0.12 -10.50 -3.61
CA HIS A 265 -1.28 -10.35 -4.48
C HIS A 265 -2.29 -11.50 -4.27
N THR A 266 -3.54 -11.20 -4.54
CA THR A 266 -4.70 -12.12 -4.50
C THR A 266 -5.56 -11.90 -5.75
N VAL A 267 -6.58 -12.72 -5.96
CA VAL A 267 -7.58 -12.53 -7.03
C VAL A 267 -8.24 -11.16 -6.91
N CYS A 268 -8.46 -10.69 -5.69
CA CYS A 268 -9.14 -9.44 -5.36
C CYS A 268 -8.20 -8.23 -5.30
N SER A 269 -6.96 -8.37 -5.78
CA SER A 269 -6.03 -7.25 -5.82
C SER A 269 -6.42 -6.25 -6.91
N ASP A 270 -6.97 -5.12 -6.49
CA ASP A 270 -7.28 -3.99 -7.34
C ASP A 270 -6.00 -3.28 -7.78
N SER A 271 -5.49 -3.67 -8.95
CA SER A 271 -4.26 -3.11 -9.51
C SER A 271 -4.39 -2.79 -10.99
N PHE A 272 -3.85 -1.64 -11.38
CA PHE A 272 -3.85 -1.22 -12.78
C PHE A 272 -3.27 -2.27 -13.72
N GLN A 273 -2.17 -2.94 -13.34
CA GLN A 273 -1.51 -3.91 -14.21
C GLN A 273 -2.44 -5.08 -14.60
N PHE A 274 -3.28 -5.48 -13.65
CA PHE A 274 -4.22 -6.57 -13.79
C PHE A 274 -5.41 -6.20 -14.66
N ASP A 275 -6.02 -5.03 -14.42
CA ASP A 275 -7.12 -4.52 -15.23
C ASP A 275 -6.67 -4.22 -16.67
N TYR A 276 -5.46 -3.66 -16.85
CA TYR A 276 -4.87 -3.43 -18.17
C TYR A 276 -4.60 -4.75 -18.91
N PHE A 277 -4.04 -5.76 -18.24
CA PHE A 277 -3.77 -7.07 -18.84
C PHE A 277 -5.04 -7.79 -19.31
N ASP A 278 -6.11 -7.73 -18.52
CA ASP A 278 -7.37 -8.36 -18.88
C ASP A 278 -8.06 -7.65 -20.05
N ILE A 279 -8.14 -6.31 -20.01
CA ILE A 279 -8.90 -5.54 -20.99
C ILE A 279 -8.11 -5.28 -22.27
N ILE A 280 -6.94 -4.62 -22.16
CA ILE A 280 -6.12 -4.30 -23.33
C ILE A 280 -5.45 -5.57 -23.85
N GLY A 281 -4.85 -6.34 -22.94
CA GLY A 281 -4.10 -7.56 -23.24
C GLY A 281 -4.94 -8.79 -23.57
N GLY A 282 -6.25 -8.74 -23.32
CA GLY A 282 -7.15 -9.88 -23.49
C GLY A 282 -6.76 -11.09 -22.64
N GLY A 283 -6.06 -10.87 -21.53
CA GLY A 283 -5.53 -11.93 -20.66
C GLY A 283 -4.37 -12.74 -21.27
N LYS A 284 -3.70 -12.23 -22.31
CA LYS A 284 -2.61 -12.96 -23.02
C LYS A 284 -1.30 -12.19 -23.10
N ASN A 285 -1.36 -10.93 -23.55
CA ASN A 285 -0.19 -10.09 -23.79
C ASN A 285 -0.24 -8.89 -22.86
N TYR A 286 0.85 -8.58 -22.17
CA TYR A 286 0.92 -7.35 -21.39
C TYR A 286 1.41 -6.19 -22.28
N TYR A 287 2.53 -6.36 -22.98
CA TYR A 287 3.17 -5.27 -23.72
C TYR A 287 2.79 -5.21 -25.20
N VAL A 288 2.76 -6.36 -25.88
CA VAL A 288 2.62 -6.45 -27.35
C VAL A 288 1.16 -6.34 -27.75
N ASN A 289 0.64 -5.12 -27.59
CA ASN A 289 -0.73 -4.74 -27.89
C ASN A 289 -0.75 -3.50 -28.79
N GLU A 290 -1.62 -3.52 -29.80
CA GLU A 290 -1.91 -2.33 -30.59
C GLU A 290 -2.96 -1.48 -29.89
N PHE A 291 -2.80 -0.15 -29.94
CA PHE A 291 -3.76 0.77 -29.36
C PHE A 291 -5.09 0.73 -30.12
N SER A 292 -6.19 0.75 -29.38
CA SER A 292 -7.53 0.95 -29.92
C SER A 292 -8.37 1.74 -28.94
N TRP A 293 -9.16 2.69 -29.44
CA TRP A 293 -10.06 3.48 -28.61
C TRP A 293 -11.16 2.63 -27.98
N GLU A 294 -11.60 1.56 -28.64
CA GLU A 294 -12.59 0.62 -28.10
C GLU A 294 -12.12 0.02 -26.77
N LYS A 295 -10.94 -0.64 -26.78
CA LYS A 295 -10.36 -1.21 -25.57
C LYS A 295 -9.98 -0.16 -24.53
N GLN A 296 -9.52 1.02 -24.97
CA GLN A 296 -9.24 2.13 -24.06
C GLN A 296 -10.50 2.54 -23.29
N LEU A 297 -11.64 2.69 -23.96
CA LEU A 297 -12.90 3.06 -23.32
C LEU A 297 -13.42 1.97 -22.37
N GLU A 298 -13.23 0.69 -22.71
CA GLU A 298 -13.50 -0.43 -21.80
C GLU A 298 -12.64 -0.34 -20.54
N LEU A 299 -11.33 -0.10 -20.69
CA LEU A 299 -10.42 0.08 -19.56
C LEU A 299 -10.84 1.30 -18.72
N GLU A 300 -11.16 2.43 -19.33
CA GLU A 300 -11.62 3.63 -18.64
C GLU A 300 -12.88 3.38 -17.80
N THR A 301 -13.79 2.51 -18.25
CA THR A 301 -14.99 2.14 -17.50
C THR A 301 -14.63 1.39 -16.20
N VAL A 302 -13.64 0.49 -16.26
CA VAL A 302 -13.12 -0.20 -15.08
C VAL A 302 -12.41 0.78 -14.15
N LEU A 303 -11.56 1.66 -14.70
CA LEU A 303 -10.83 2.67 -13.93
C LEU A 303 -11.76 3.66 -13.23
N ASP A 304 -12.83 4.10 -13.90
CA ASP A 304 -13.83 4.99 -13.32
C ASP A 304 -14.54 4.31 -12.12
N ARG A 305 -14.88 3.02 -12.25
CA ARG A 305 -15.43 2.22 -11.13
C ARG A 305 -14.44 2.12 -9.97
N ARG A 306 -13.19 1.69 -10.23
CA ARG A 306 -12.14 1.57 -9.20
C ARG A 306 -11.87 2.91 -8.52
N TYR A 307 -11.93 4.01 -9.26
CA TYR A 307 -11.78 5.35 -8.72
C TYR A 307 -12.97 5.77 -7.84
N SER A 308 -14.20 5.46 -8.23
CA SER A 308 -15.38 5.70 -7.41
C SER A 308 -15.33 4.90 -6.10
N ASP A 309 -14.98 3.62 -6.16
CA ASP A 309 -14.84 2.76 -4.98
C ASP A 309 -13.74 3.30 -4.04
N PHE A 310 -12.60 3.71 -4.61
CA PHE A 310 -11.53 4.35 -3.85
C PHE A 310 -12.01 5.61 -3.12
N MET A 311 -12.81 6.47 -3.76
CA MET A 311 -13.31 7.69 -3.14
C MET A 311 -14.26 7.42 -1.97
N ILE A 312 -15.11 6.39 -2.08
CA ILE A 312 -16.00 5.95 -1.00
C ILE A 312 -15.18 5.49 0.21
N CYS A 313 -14.27 4.53 0.01
CA CYS A 313 -13.44 4.00 1.09
C CYS A 313 -12.51 5.04 1.76
N ASP A 314 -12.19 6.11 1.05
CA ASP A 314 -11.29 7.16 1.49
C ASP A 314 -12.01 8.27 2.29
N GLU A 315 -13.31 8.46 2.04
CA GLU A 315 -14.22 9.26 2.87
C GLU A 315 -14.66 8.48 4.14
N ASP A 316 -14.84 7.17 4.02
CA ASP A 316 -15.24 6.26 5.11
C ASP A 316 -14.15 6.06 6.18
N LYS A 317 -12.86 6.30 5.86
CA LYS A 317 -11.78 6.24 6.85
C LYS A 317 -11.90 7.29 7.96
N GLU A 318 -12.74 8.32 7.79
CA GLU A 318 -13.09 9.27 8.85
C GLU A 318 -14.52 9.06 9.41
N HIS A 319 -15.37 8.24 8.77
CA HIS A 319 -16.77 8.05 9.13
C HIS A 319 -17.03 6.56 9.41
N TYR A 320 -16.89 6.20 10.68
CA TYR A 320 -17.27 4.89 11.20
C TYR A 320 -18.77 4.69 11.00
N TYR A 321 -19.19 4.01 9.92
CA TYR A 321 -20.57 3.66 9.54
C TYR A 321 -21.66 4.47 10.27
N GLU A 322 -21.69 5.79 10.09
CA GLU A 322 -22.77 6.64 10.60
C GLU A 322 -23.98 6.50 9.67
N TYR A 323 -24.44 5.27 9.49
CA TYR A 323 -25.67 5.00 8.77
C TYR A 323 -26.85 5.41 9.66
N PRO A 324 -27.87 6.08 9.12
CA PRO A 324 -29.07 6.37 9.87
C PRO A 324 -29.76 5.09 10.33
N GLU A 325 -30.27 5.10 11.56
CA GLU A 325 -31.22 4.11 12.02
C GLU A 325 -32.50 4.21 11.18
N VAL A 326 -32.90 3.09 10.57
CA VAL A 326 -34.07 3.01 9.69
C VAL A 326 -35.18 2.12 10.23
N GLY A 327 -34.91 1.36 11.30
CA GLY A 327 -35.91 0.53 11.96
C GLY A 327 -35.33 -0.53 12.88
N ALA A 328 -36.11 -1.56 13.15
CA ALA A 328 -35.74 -2.71 13.95
C ALA A 328 -36.20 -4.01 13.27
N ALA A 329 -35.48 -5.11 13.51
CA ALA A 329 -35.84 -6.46 13.10
C ALA A 329 -36.03 -7.34 14.35
N HIS A 330 -37.03 -8.23 14.34
CA HIS A 330 -37.28 -9.15 15.44
C HIS A 330 -37.13 -10.61 15.00
N THR A 331 -36.04 -11.23 15.45
CA THR A 331 -35.67 -12.58 15.03
C THR A 331 -35.82 -13.58 16.16
N LYS A 332 -36.20 -14.82 15.84
CA LYS A 332 -36.21 -15.93 16.81
C LYS A 332 -34.81 -16.33 17.30
N MET A 333 -33.76 -15.97 16.54
CA MET A 333 -32.37 -16.38 16.80
C MET A 333 -31.70 -15.42 17.78
N PHE A 334 -31.83 -14.11 17.55
CA PHE A 334 -31.07 -13.06 18.25
C PHE A 334 -31.96 -12.09 19.05
N GLY A 335 -33.28 -12.17 18.89
CA GLY A 335 -34.20 -11.22 19.51
C GLY A 335 -34.35 -9.94 18.69
N GLU A 336 -34.45 -8.80 19.37
CA GLU A 336 -34.59 -7.48 18.75
C GLU A 336 -33.23 -6.93 18.30
N MET A 337 -33.18 -6.43 17.06
CA MET A 337 -31.97 -5.92 16.42
C MET A 337 -32.25 -4.54 15.84
N THR A 338 -31.33 -3.60 16.04
CA THR A 338 -31.41 -2.28 15.39
C THR A 338 -30.96 -2.38 13.94
N VAL A 339 -31.67 -1.71 13.02
CA VAL A 339 -31.38 -1.74 11.59
C VAL A 339 -30.89 -0.37 11.13
N TYR A 340 -29.71 -0.37 10.52
CA TYR A 340 -29.08 0.78 9.90
C TYR A 340 -28.97 0.55 8.38
N ALA A 341 -29.13 1.62 7.59
CA ALA A 341 -28.98 1.53 6.14
C ALA A 341 -28.30 2.77 5.55
N ASP A 342 -27.55 2.58 4.47
CA ASP A 342 -27.03 3.69 3.69
C ASP A 342 -28.17 4.58 3.16
N THR A 343 -27.92 5.88 3.13
CA THR A 343 -28.87 6.91 2.66
C THR A 343 -29.43 6.67 1.26
N ASN A 344 -28.73 5.92 0.41
CA ASN A 344 -29.10 5.65 -0.98
C ASN A 344 -29.89 4.34 -1.17
N VAL A 345 -30.27 3.65 -0.09
CA VAL A 345 -30.96 2.37 -0.14
C VAL A 345 -32.48 2.57 -0.25
N ASP A 346 -33.12 1.89 -1.22
CA ASP A 346 -34.57 1.88 -1.37
C ASP A 346 -35.26 1.27 -0.12
N PRO A 347 -36.24 1.94 0.51
CA PRO A 347 -37.05 1.37 1.59
C PRO A 347 -37.65 -0.01 1.29
N ALA A 348 -38.00 -0.28 0.04
CA ALA A 348 -38.48 -1.60 -0.37
C ALA A 348 -37.40 -2.68 -0.29
N TYR A 349 -36.13 -2.34 -0.54
CA TYR A 349 -35.01 -3.27 -0.33
C TYR A 349 -34.70 -3.45 1.16
N ILE A 350 -34.70 -2.36 1.94
CA ILE A 350 -34.55 -2.42 3.41
C ILE A 350 -35.55 -3.41 4.01
N LYS A 351 -36.84 -3.28 3.64
CA LYS A 351 -37.88 -4.20 4.10
C LYS A 351 -37.61 -5.65 3.71
N ARG A 352 -37.13 -5.92 2.48
CA ARG A 352 -36.78 -7.29 2.06
C ARG A 352 -35.67 -7.89 2.91
N CYS A 353 -34.66 -7.10 3.27
CA CYS A 353 -33.58 -7.56 4.14
C CYS A 353 -34.10 -7.86 5.56
N ILE A 354 -34.95 -6.99 6.12
CA ILE A 354 -35.58 -7.23 7.43
C ILE A 354 -36.42 -8.51 7.39
N ASP A 355 -37.34 -8.63 6.42
CA ASP A 355 -38.20 -9.81 6.28
C ASP A 355 -37.36 -11.11 6.16
N HIS A 356 -36.21 -11.03 5.48
CA HIS A 356 -35.32 -12.17 5.25
C HIS A 356 -34.66 -12.70 6.52
N ILE A 357 -34.25 -11.83 7.47
CA ILE A 357 -33.66 -12.28 8.75
C ILE A 357 -34.73 -12.63 9.79
N GLU A 358 -35.91 -12.02 9.74
CA GLU A 358 -37.03 -12.36 10.62
C GLU A 358 -37.63 -13.73 10.28
N GLN A 359 -37.66 -14.08 8.99
CA GLN A 359 -38.19 -15.34 8.46
C GLN A 359 -37.15 -16.04 7.59
N PRO A 360 -36.02 -16.49 8.19
CA PRO A 360 -34.93 -17.10 7.44
C PRO A 360 -35.39 -18.40 6.80
N SER A 361 -34.85 -18.71 5.62
CA SER A 361 -34.97 -20.06 5.07
C SER A 361 -34.24 -21.05 5.98
N GLU A 362 -34.58 -22.35 5.88
CA GLU A 362 -33.85 -23.39 6.62
C GLU A 362 -32.35 -23.40 6.24
N LYS A 363 -32.03 -23.07 4.98
CA LYS A 363 -30.64 -22.97 4.53
C LYS A 363 -29.88 -21.85 5.22
N LEU A 364 -30.48 -20.66 5.29
CA LEU A 364 -29.88 -19.52 5.96
C LEU A 364 -29.71 -19.77 7.46
N GLU A 365 -30.72 -20.35 8.12
CA GLU A 365 -30.64 -20.67 9.55
C GLU A 365 -29.54 -21.70 9.84
N ASN A 366 -29.34 -22.68 8.94
CA ASN A 366 -28.23 -23.62 9.02
C ASN A 366 -26.88 -22.93 8.79
N ALA A 367 -26.76 -22.10 7.74
CA ALA A 367 -25.53 -21.37 7.44
C ALA A 367 -25.09 -20.47 8.61
N LEU A 368 -26.01 -19.69 9.17
CA LEU A 368 -25.74 -18.86 10.35
C LEU A 368 -25.30 -19.71 11.54
N TYR A 369 -25.99 -20.83 11.80
CA TYR A 369 -25.60 -21.73 12.90
C TYR A 369 -24.20 -22.31 12.71
N GLU A 370 -23.85 -22.75 11.50
CA GLU A 370 -22.54 -23.31 11.18
C GLU A 370 -21.43 -22.27 11.38
N SER A 371 -21.57 -21.08 10.79
CA SER A 371 -20.58 -19.99 10.92
C SER A 371 -20.37 -19.55 12.37
N LEU A 372 -21.44 -19.40 13.15
CA LEU A 372 -21.37 -19.04 14.57
C LEU A 372 -20.75 -20.16 15.42
N SER A 373 -21.11 -21.42 15.15
CA SER A 373 -20.59 -22.57 15.90
C SER A 373 -19.10 -22.80 15.65
N GLU A 374 -18.65 -22.61 14.41
CA GLU A 374 -17.23 -22.73 14.04
C GLU A 374 -16.37 -21.70 14.80
N ARG A 375 -16.82 -20.44 14.90
CA ARG A 375 -16.14 -19.42 15.70
C ARG A 375 -16.03 -19.80 17.18
N LEU A 376 -17.09 -20.35 17.77
CA LEU A 376 -17.07 -20.80 19.17
C LEU A 376 -16.14 -22.00 19.41
N SER A 377 -15.96 -22.86 18.40
CA SER A 377 -15.14 -24.08 18.50
C SER A 377 -13.66 -23.81 18.84
N TYR A 378 -13.18 -22.60 18.55
CA TYR A 378 -11.82 -22.17 18.86
C TYR A 378 -11.61 -21.82 20.33
N SER A 379 -12.68 -21.61 21.08
CA SER A 379 -12.66 -21.08 22.45
C SER A 379 -13.40 -21.95 23.47
N GLU A 380 -14.46 -22.65 23.05
CA GLU A 380 -15.41 -23.33 23.93
C GLU A 380 -15.92 -24.65 23.31
N GLU A 381 -16.48 -25.52 24.14
CA GLU A 381 -17.19 -26.71 23.66
C GLU A 381 -18.56 -26.30 23.08
N ILE A 382 -18.80 -26.63 21.80
CA ILE A 382 -20.02 -26.23 21.09
C ILE A 382 -21.25 -26.86 21.76
N PRO A 383 -22.24 -26.06 22.20
CA PRO A 383 -23.48 -26.60 22.74
C PRO A 383 -24.29 -27.39 21.70
N ASP A 384 -24.85 -28.54 22.10
CA ASP A 384 -25.76 -29.35 21.27
C ASP A 384 -27.07 -28.63 20.85
N ASP A 385 -27.43 -27.55 21.55
CA ASP A 385 -28.66 -26.78 21.32
C ASP A 385 -28.34 -25.47 20.59
N ARG A 386 -28.89 -25.29 19.38
CA ARG A 386 -28.72 -24.09 18.55
C ARG A 386 -29.05 -22.80 19.29
N GLN A 387 -30.07 -22.81 20.14
CA GLN A 387 -30.46 -21.62 20.89
C GLN A 387 -29.48 -21.25 22.00
N LYS A 388 -28.59 -22.15 22.40
CA LYS A 388 -27.48 -21.80 23.28
C LYS A 388 -26.35 -21.15 22.49
N VAL A 389 -26.08 -21.59 21.27
CA VAL A 389 -25.08 -20.95 20.39
C VAL A 389 -25.44 -19.49 20.12
N TYR A 390 -26.70 -19.20 19.75
CA TYR A 390 -27.09 -17.81 19.46
C TYR A 390 -26.97 -16.87 20.67
N LYS A 391 -27.06 -17.37 21.90
CA LYS A 391 -26.92 -16.56 23.12
C LYS A 391 -25.51 -16.05 23.39
N TYR A 392 -24.49 -16.67 22.79
CA TYR A 392 -23.12 -16.15 22.87
C TYR A 392 -22.97 -14.84 22.09
N TYR A 393 -23.92 -14.52 21.21
CA TYR A 393 -23.93 -13.33 20.38
C TYR A 393 -25.04 -12.40 20.85
N ASN A 394 -24.68 -11.18 21.26
CA ASN A 394 -25.60 -10.23 21.87
C ASN A 394 -25.53 -8.88 21.19
N ASP A 395 -26.61 -8.10 21.35
CA ASP A 395 -26.73 -6.73 20.84
C ASP A 395 -26.41 -6.59 19.34
N LEU A 396 -26.76 -7.62 18.55
CA LEU A 396 -26.53 -7.60 17.10
C LEU A 396 -27.35 -6.49 16.44
N SER A 397 -26.67 -5.70 15.64
CA SER A 397 -27.23 -4.71 14.73
C SER A 397 -27.09 -5.18 13.29
N MET A 398 -28.00 -4.72 12.43
CA MET A 398 -28.04 -5.05 11.02
C MET A 398 -27.66 -3.82 10.19
N TYR A 399 -26.73 -3.99 9.25
CA TYR A 399 -26.25 -2.91 8.37
C TYR A 399 -26.53 -3.26 6.90
N ILE A 400 -27.28 -2.40 6.22
CA ILE A 400 -27.73 -2.62 4.83
C ILE A 400 -27.04 -1.63 3.89
N LEU A 401 -26.28 -2.18 2.93
CA LEU A 401 -25.59 -1.42 1.89
C LEU A 401 -26.42 -1.36 0.59
N PRO A 402 -26.13 -0.42 -0.32
CA PRO A 402 -26.78 -0.33 -1.62
C PRO A 402 -26.69 -1.66 -2.39
N PRO A 403 -27.81 -2.17 -2.97
CA PRO A 403 -27.81 -3.44 -3.66
C PRO A 403 -27.07 -3.37 -5.00
N GLN A 404 -26.26 -4.40 -5.28
CA GLN A 404 -25.75 -4.68 -6.64
C GLN A 404 -26.46 -5.89 -7.30
N GLY A 405 -27.24 -6.64 -6.51
CA GLY A 405 -28.03 -7.78 -6.94
C GLY A 405 -29.50 -7.67 -6.51
N SER A 406 -30.23 -8.76 -6.70
CA SER A 406 -31.68 -8.82 -6.39
C SER A 406 -31.96 -9.40 -5.00
N GLU A 407 -31.04 -10.23 -4.53
CA GLU A 407 -31.04 -10.93 -3.26
C GLU A 407 -30.85 -9.99 -2.07
N PRO A 408 -31.44 -10.29 -0.91
CA PRO A 408 -31.14 -9.56 0.33
C PRO A 408 -29.69 -9.74 0.73
N ALA A 409 -29.00 -8.65 1.05
CA ALA A 409 -27.63 -8.68 1.53
C ALA A 409 -27.40 -7.61 2.61
N TYR A 410 -26.69 -7.99 3.67
CA TYR A 410 -26.48 -7.17 4.86
C TYR A 410 -25.35 -7.73 5.74
N ILE A 411 -24.87 -6.89 6.67
CA ILE A 411 -23.89 -7.28 7.68
C ILE A 411 -24.61 -7.36 9.02
N LEU A 412 -24.30 -8.38 9.82
CA LEU A 412 -24.66 -8.46 11.23
C LEU A 412 -23.42 -8.14 12.04
N SER A 413 -23.54 -7.19 12.98
CA SER A 413 -22.42 -6.74 13.82
C SER A 413 -22.89 -6.53 15.26
N GLY A 414 -22.14 -7.01 16.24
CA GLY A 414 -22.46 -6.80 17.65
C GLY A 414 -21.47 -7.46 18.60
N GLY A 415 -21.90 -7.75 19.82
CA GLY A 415 -21.06 -8.35 20.85
C GLY A 415 -21.00 -9.88 20.76
N GLU A 416 -19.86 -10.44 21.19
CA GLU A 416 -19.74 -11.86 21.51
C GLU A 416 -19.23 -12.05 22.94
N GLU A 417 -19.75 -13.05 23.66
CA GLU A 417 -19.33 -13.32 25.06
C GLU A 417 -17.89 -13.84 25.16
N VAL A 418 -17.39 -14.48 24.10
CA VAL A 418 -16.03 -15.06 24.04
C VAL A 418 -14.95 -14.00 23.86
N ASP A 419 -15.21 -13.00 23.02
CA ASP A 419 -14.32 -11.87 22.76
C ASP A 419 -15.08 -10.54 22.89
N PRO A 420 -15.41 -10.14 24.12
CA PRO A 420 -16.20 -8.94 24.36
C PRO A 420 -15.46 -7.65 24.00
N GLU A 421 -14.14 -7.72 23.77
CA GLU A 421 -13.32 -6.55 23.42
C GLU A 421 -13.40 -6.22 21.92
N HIS A 422 -13.48 -7.24 21.06
CA HIS A 422 -13.43 -7.05 19.60
C HIS A 422 -14.79 -7.22 18.91
N GLY A 423 -15.79 -7.79 19.60
CA GLY A 423 -17.10 -8.03 19.02
C GLY A 423 -17.07 -9.04 17.87
N CYS A 424 -18.16 -9.13 17.13
CA CYS A 424 -18.34 -10.08 16.05
C CYS A 424 -19.02 -9.42 14.85
N GLU A 425 -18.58 -9.79 13.66
CA GLU A 425 -19.21 -9.42 12.40
C GLU A 425 -19.33 -10.62 11.46
N LEU A 426 -20.41 -10.66 10.70
CA LEU A 426 -20.58 -11.60 9.60
C LEU A 426 -21.46 -10.99 8.51
N THR A 427 -21.22 -11.39 7.28
CA THR A 427 -21.96 -10.92 6.11
C THR A 427 -22.93 -11.98 5.63
N VAL A 428 -24.15 -11.56 5.32
CA VAL A 428 -25.20 -12.40 4.77
C VAL A 428 -25.58 -11.91 3.38
N ARG A 429 -25.76 -12.86 2.45
CA ARG A 429 -26.29 -12.61 1.11
C ARG A 429 -27.14 -13.79 0.65
N GLY A 430 -28.44 -13.57 0.48
CA GLY A 430 -29.40 -14.65 0.29
C GLY A 430 -29.24 -15.72 1.37
N ASP A 431 -29.19 -16.99 0.97
CA ASP A 431 -29.06 -18.12 1.90
C ASP A 431 -27.61 -18.42 2.34
N TYR A 432 -26.64 -17.55 2.05
CA TYR A 432 -25.24 -17.71 2.44
C TYR A 432 -24.86 -16.72 3.55
N ALA A 433 -24.08 -17.20 4.52
CA ALA A 433 -23.46 -16.42 5.58
C ALA A 433 -21.94 -16.66 5.57
N SER A 434 -21.14 -15.61 5.73
CA SER A 434 -19.69 -15.77 5.93
C SER A 434 -19.37 -16.30 7.31
N ASP A 435 -18.12 -16.73 7.45
CA ASP A 435 -17.49 -16.93 8.75
C ASP A 435 -17.56 -15.66 9.60
N VAL A 436 -17.59 -15.85 10.91
CA VAL A 436 -17.59 -14.76 11.89
C VAL A 436 -16.17 -14.26 12.08
N CYS A 437 -15.98 -12.96 11.93
CA CYS A 437 -14.71 -12.28 12.17
C CYS A 437 -14.83 -11.27 13.32
N PRO A 438 -13.69 -10.80 13.88
CA PRO A 438 -13.69 -9.62 14.73
C PRO A 438 -14.35 -8.43 14.03
N ALA A 439 -14.93 -7.51 14.79
CA ALA A 439 -15.51 -6.32 14.19
C ALA A 439 -14.45 -5.54 13.39
N LEU A 440 -14.87 -5.01 12.23
CA LEU A 440 -14.06 -4.27 11.24
C LEU A 440 -13.26 -5.13 10.25
N ASP A 441 -13.24 -6.46 10.40
CA ASP A 441 -12.56 -7.37 9.49
C ASP A 441 -13.51 -8.03 8.48
N VAL A 442 -14.79 -7.65 8.47
CA VAL A 442 -15.82 -8.30 7.64
C VAL A 442 -15.72 -7.91 6.17
N ASP A 443 -15.81 -8.91 5.29
CA ASP A 443 -15.97 -8.69 3.86
C ASP A 443 -17.35 -8.07 3.57
N LEU A 444 -17.41 -6.98 2.82
CA LEU A 444 -18.69 -6.36 2.43
C LEU A 444 -19.50 -7.32 1.52
N PRO A 445 -20.85 -7.36 1.61
CA PRO A 445 -21.69 -8.31 0.84
C PRO A 445 -21.54 -8.25 -0.69
N TRP A 446 -21.06 -7.13 -1.21
CA TRP A 446 -20.84 -6.91 -2.65
C TRP A 446 -19.35 -6.73 -2.99
N SER A 447 -18.44 -7.05 -2.08
CA SER A 447 -17.00 -7.06 -2.38
C SER A 447 -16.66 -8.20 -3.34
N GLU A 448 -15.58 -8.02 -4.12
CA GLU A 448 -15.08 -9.06 -5.01
C GLU A 448 -14.65 -10.33 -4.23
N SER A 449 -14.10 -10.16 -3.02
CA SER A 449 -13.73 -11.27 -2.12
C SER A 449 -14.94 -12.08 -1.68
N PHE A 450 -16.03 -11.41 -1.28
CA PHE A 450 -17.25 -12.07 -0.86
C PHE A 450 -18.00 -12.70 -2.03
N GLU A 451 -17.99 -12.07 -3.20
CA GLU A 451 -18.63 -12.59 -4.42
C GLU A 451 -18.11 -14.00 -4.77
N TRP A 452 -16.80 -14.26 -4.66
CA TRP A 452 -16.25 -15.60 -4.93
C TRP A 452 -16.76 -16.65 -3.95
N LYS A 453 -16.77 -16.32 -2.65
CA LYS A 453 -17.28 -17.19 -1.59
C LYS A 453 -18.77 -17.48 -1.79
N TYR A 454 -19.56 -16.43 -2.06
CA TYR A 454 -20.98 -16.54 -2.35
C TYR A 454 -21.25 -17.41 -3.58
N ARG A 455 -20.59 -17.13 -4.71
CA ARG A 455 -20.72 -17.93 -5.93
C ARG A 455 -20.35 -19.38 -5.70
N ALA A 456 -19.33 -19.66 -4.89
CA ALA A 456 -18.95 -21.03 -4.54
C ALA A 456 -20.08 -21.72 -3.77
N ALA A 457 -20.58 -21.10 -2.70
CA ALA A 457 -21.63 -21.64 -1.86
C ALA A 457 -22.95 -21.93 -2.62
N VAL A 458 -23.32 -21.08 -3.58
CA VAL A 458 -24.56 -21.24 -4.35
C VAL A 458 -24.38 -21.99 -5.68
N SER A 459 -23.15 -22.42 -6.01
CA SER A 459 -22.86 -23.09 -7.27
C SER A 459 -23.46 -24.50 -7.36
N ASP A 460 -23.83 -24.88 -8.58
CA ASP A 460 -24.20 -26.26 -8.88
C ASP A 460 -22.93 -27.11 -9.05
N ARG A 461 -22.60 -27.88 -8.00
CA ARG A 461 -21.37 -28.70 -7.95
C ARG A 461 -21.31 -29.78 -9.04
N GLU A 462 -22.44 -30.15 -9.65
CA GLU A 462 -22.49 -31.13 -10.74
C GLU A 462 -22.11 -30.51 -12.10
N LYS A 463 -22.23 -29.19 -12.24
CA LYS A 463 -21.74 -28.48 -13.42
C LYS A 463 -20.23 -28.30 -13.31
N THR A 464 -19.52 -29.10 -14.09
CA THR A 464 -18.07 -29.13 -14.07
C THR A 464 -17.48 -28.69 -15.41
N ARG A 465 -16.34 -28.01 -15.34
CA ARG A 465 -15.51 -27.63 -16.50
C ARG A 465 -14.13 -28.24 -16.35
N ARG A 466 -13.55 -28.62 -17.49
CA ARG A 466 -12.17 -29.14 -17.55
C ARG A 466 -11.19 -27.98 -17.68
N VAL A 467 -10.28 -27.85 -16.73
CA VAL A 467 -9.25 -26.81 -16.71
C VAL A 467 -7.85 -27.42 -16.59
N SER A 468 -6.83 -26.66 -17.00
CA SER A 468 -5.45 -27.09 -16.84
C SER A 468 -4.99 -26.94 -15.40
N ALA A 469 -4.24 -27.92 -14.87
CA ALA A 469 -3.60 -27.79 -13.55
C ALA A 469 -2.50 -26.73 -13.59
N VAL A 470 -1.60 -26.85 -14.56
CA VAL A 470 -0.52 -25.90 -14.85
C VAL A 470 -0.81 -25.19 -16.18
N PRO A 471 -0.76 -23.85 -16.23
CA PRO A 471 -0.91 -23.10 -17.48
C PRO A 471 0.24 -23.38 -18.47
N SER A 472 -0.01 -23.20 -19.76
CA SER A 472 0.99 -23.42 -20.83
C SER A 472 2.24 -22.55 -20.66
N GLU A 473 2.05 -21.35 -20.14
CA GLU A 473 3.04 -20.33 -19.83
C GLU A 473 4.06 -20.83 -18.80
N PHE A 474 3.65 -21.76 -17.94
CA PHE A 474 4.49 -22.43 -16.94
C PHE A 474 4.90 -23.85 -17.39
N GLY A 475 4.80 -24.16 -18.68
CA GLY A 475 5.16 -25.46 -19.25
C GLY A 475 4.08 -26.53 -19.15
N GLY A 476 2.85 -26.17 -18.77
CA GLY A 476 1.71 -27.08 -18.71
C GLY A 476 1.34 -27.65 -20.08
N GLY A 477 1.36 -28.98 -20.20
CA GLY A 477 0.96 -29.67 -21.43
C GLY A 477 -0.56 -29.82 -21.60
N ASN A 478 -0.99 -30.31 -22.76
CA ASN A 478 -2.39 -30.69 -23.02
C ASN A 478 -2.73 -32.14 -22.62
N GLY A 479 -1.84 -32.80 -21.89
CA GLY A 479 -2.01 -34.19 -21.46
C GLY A 479 -3.13 -34.36 -20.43
N ALA A 480 -3.60 -35.60 -20.27
CA ALA A 480 -4.64 -35.93 -19.31
C ALA A 480 -4.19 -35.74 -17.85
N ASP A 481 -2.88 -35.83 -17.61
CA ASP A 481 -2.18 -35.58 -16.35
C ASP A 481 -2.19 -34.10 -15.92
N ASN A 482 -2.37 -33.17 -16.86
CA ASN A 482 -2.44 -31.74 -16.60
C ASN A 482 -3.88 -31.18 -16.66
N ARG A 483 -4.92 -32.02 -16.64
CA ARG A 483 -6.31 -31.57 -16.85
C ARG A 483 -7.25 -32.15 -15.79
N LEU A 484 -7.88 -31.28 -15.01
CA LEU A 484 -8.84 -31.65 -13.98
C LEU A 484 -10.25 -31.16 -14.32
N ASN A 485 -11.25 -31.96 -13.98
CA ASN A 485 -12.64 -31.52 -13.95
C ASN A 485 -12.94 -30.97 -12.55
N MET A 486 -13.47 -29.76 -12.47
CA MET A 486 -13.89 -29.12 -11.22
C MET A 486 -15.17 -28.31 -11.44
N PRO A 487 -15.93 -27.99 -10.37
CA PRO A 487 -17.08 -27.10 -10.44
C PRO A 487 -16.77 -25.81 -11.22
N GLU A 488 -17.73 -25.33 -12.03
CA GLU A 488 -17.53 -24.15 -12.90
C GLU A 488 -17.01 -22.92 -12.15
N VAL A 489 -17.47 -22.70 -10.92
CA VAL A 489 -16.99 -21.60 -10.08
C VAL A 489 -15.51 -21.71 -9.71
N LEU A 490 -15.03 -22.92 -9.38
CA LEU A 490 -13.62 -23.18 -9.10
C LEU A 490 -12.78 -23.04 -10.38
N ALA A 491 -13.33 -23.47 -11.52
CA ALA A 491 -12.68 -23.29 -12.81
C ALA A 491 -12.51 -21.80 -13.16
N ASP A 492 -13.55 -20.99 -12.99
CA ASP A 492 -13.49 -19.54 -13.21
C ASP A 492 -12.48 -18.87 -12.28
N PHE A 493 -12.51 -19.21 -10.99
CA PHE A 493 -11.58 -18.69 -9.99
C PHE A 493 -10.12 -19.04 -10.34
N LYS A 494 -9.86 -20.32 -10.66
CA LYS A 494 -8.53 -20.77 -11.08
C LYS A 494 -8.02 -20.02 -12.30
N GLU A 495 -8.85 -19.86 -13.32
CA GLU A 495 -8.45 -19.16 -14.54
C GLU A 495 -8.12 -17.68 -14.28
N ILE A 496 -8.75 -17.05 -13.28
CA ILE A 496 -8.37 -15.70 -12.85
C ILE A 496 -7.03 -15.72 -12.12
N CYS A 497 -6.82 -16.63 -11.16
CA CYS A 497 -5.52 -16.80 -10.50
C CYS A 497 -4.40 -16.98 -11.54
N ASP A 498 -4.61 -17.88 -12.51
CA ASP A 498 -3.66 -18.16 -13.58
C ASP A 498 -3.37 -16.90 -14.40
N ARG A 499 -4.41 -16.13 -14.80
CA ARG A 499 -4.21 -14.87 -15.54
C ARG A 499 -3.44 -13.82 -14.74
N ARG A 500 -3.74 -13.66 -13.45
CA ARG A 500 -3.03 -12.71 -12.56
C ARG A 500 -1.55 -13.10 -12.43
N ILE A 501 -1.26 -14.37 -12.21
CA ILE A 501 0.13 -14.86 -12.12
C ILE A 501 0.86 -14.74 -13.47
N ILE A 502 0.19 -15.02 -14.58
CA ILE A 502 0.74 -14.83 -15.93
C ILE A 502 1.06 -13.35 -16.17
N CYS A 503 0.20 -12.42 -15.77
CA CYS A 503 0.46 -10.98 -15.86
C CYS A 503 1.79 -10.62 -15.18
N LEU A 504 1.98 -11.05 -13.94
CA LEU A 504 3.22 -10.80 -13.18
C LEU A 504 4.45 -11.39 -13.88
N MET A 505 4.33 -12.62 -14.41
CA MET A 505 5.38 -13.26 -15.18
C MET A 505 5.73 -12.46 -16.45
N LYS A 506 4.72 -11.98 -17.18
CA LYS A 506 4.91 -11.14 -18.37
C LYS A 506 5.60 -9.82 -18.06
N GLN A 507 5.38 -9.27 -16.86
CA GLN A 507 6.07 -8.06 -16.39
C GLN A 507 7.53 -8.29 -16.00
N GLY A 508 8.00 -9.54 -15.98
CA GLY A 508 9.40 -9.91 -15.76
C GLY A 508 9.66 -10.64 -14.45
N SER A 509 8.63 -10.90 -13.65
CA SER A 509 8.79 -11.67 -12.41
C SER A 509 9.11 -13.13 -12.71
N MET A 510 10.19 -13.64 -12.14
CA MET A 510 10.51 -15.07 -12.16
C MET A 510 9.77 -15.76 -11.01
N LEU A 511 8.79 -16.58 -11.37
CA LEU A 511 7.83 -17.15 -10.42
C LEU A 511 7.83 -18.68 -10.47
N LYS A 512 7.80 -19.31 -9.30
CA LYS A 512 7.46 -20.72 -9.13
C LYS A 512 5.95 -20.83 -8.92
N TYR A 513 5.28 -21.53 -9.82
CA TYR A 513 3.83 -21.74 -9.76
C TYR A 513 3.50 -23.06 -9.05
N SER A 514 2.47 -23.04 -8.20
CA SER A 514 1.90 -24.22 -7.55
C SER A 514 0.38 -24.20 -7.64
N PHE A 515 -0.22 -25.38 -7.84
CA PHE A 515 -1.66 -25.60 -7.84
C PHE A 515 -1.99 -26.86 -7.03
N SER A 516 -2.83 -26.69 -6.02
CA SER A 516 -3.19 -27.73 -5.05
C SER A 516 -4.71 -27.91 -5.00
N PRO A 517 -5.29 -28.90 -5.71
CA PRO A 517 -6.71 -29.21 -5.63
C PRO A 517 -7.03 -30.02 -4.36
N THR A 518 -8.17 -29.72 -3.74
CA THR A 518 -8.75 -30.51 -2.64
C THR A 518 -9.84 -31.42 -3.18
N PHE A 519 -9.88 -32.66 -2.71
CA PHE A 519 -10.84 -33.67 -3.18
C PHE A 519 -11.74 -34.19 -2.05
N ASP A 520 -13.00 -34.50 -2.38
CA ASP A 520 -13.86 -35.29 -1.51
C ASP A 520 -13.51 -36.79 -1.54
N ASN A 521 -14.22 -37.57 -0.70
CA ASN A 521 -14.07 -39.03 -0.62
C ASN A 521 -14.41 -39.76 -1.93
N TYR A 522 -15.01 -39.08 -2.91
CA TYR A 522 -15.37 -39.62 -4.22
C TYR A 522 -14.40 -39.16 -5.32
N GLY A 523 -13.34 -38.41 -4.98
CA GLY A 523 -12.35 -37.89 -5.92
C GLY A 523 -12.84 -36.69 -6.73
N ARG A 524 -13.90 -36.00 -6.28
CA ARG A 524 -14.37 -34.75 -6.90
C ARG A 524 -13.66 -33.56 -6.27
N VAL A 525 -13.31 -32.56 -7.08
CA VAL A 525 -12.67 -31.34 -6.58
C VAL A 525 -13.67 -30.51 -5.78
N THR A 526 -13.35 -30.24 -4.51
CA THR A 526 -14.15 -29.42 -3.57
C THR A 526 -13.46 -28.14 -3.14
N GLY A 527 -12.23 -27.92 -3.58
CA GLY A 527 -11.51 -26.69 -3.33
C GLY A 527 -10.20 -26.65 -4.09
N LEU A 528 -9.56 -25.51 -4.06
CA LEU A 528 -8.25 -25.32 -4.66
C LEU A 528 -7.47 -24.23 -3.96
N GLU A 529 -6.15 -24.33 -4.08
CA GLU A 529 -5.20 -23.28 -3.75
C GLU A 529 -4.26 -23.07 -4.95
N VAL A 530 -3.99 -21.80 -5.28
CA VAL A 530 -3.03 -21.40 -6.32
C VAL A 530 -2.00 -20.47 -5.69
N GLU A 531 -0.72 -20.75 -5.91
CA GLU A 531 0.38 -19.99 -5.33
C GLU A 531 1.42 -19.63 -6.40
N ALA A 532 2.05 -18.47 -6.23
CA ALA A 532 3.24 -18.09 -6.96
C ALA A 532 4.30 -17.53 -6.00
N GLU A 533 5.50 -18.08 -6.04
CA GLU A 533 6.65 -17.64 -5.23
C GLU A 533 7.76 -17.04 -6.10
N SER A 534 8.45 -16.01 -5.61
CA SER A 534 9.69 -15.53 -6.21
C SER A 534 10.85 -16.52 -6.02
N GLU A 535 11.97 -16.30 -6.73
CA GLU A 535 13.15 -17.17 -6.60
C GLU A 535 13.70 -17.27 -5.16
N ASP A 536 13.59 -16.19 -4.38
CA ASP A 536 14.00 -16.14 -2.98
C ASP A 536 12.98 -16.75 -2.00
N GLY A 537 11.91 -17.36 -2.52
CA GLY A 537 10.92 -18.12 -1.75
C GLY A 537 9.90 -17.25 -1.00
N ARG A 538 9.72 -15.99 -1.40
CA ARG A 538 8.62 -15.16 -0.91
C ARG A 538 7.38 -15.42 -1.75
N TYR A 539 6.23 -15.61 -1.13
CA TYR A 539 4.98 -15.59 -1.88
C TYR A 539 4.80 -14.21 -2.54
N ILE A 540 4.39 -14.22 -3.79
CA ILE A 540 4.00 -13.05 -4.56
C ILE A 540 2.50 -13.10 -4.84
N PHE A 541 1.94 -14.31 -4.95
CA PHE A 541 0.51 -14.55 -5.07
C PHE A 541 0.12 -15.79 -4.25
N ARG A 542 -1.00 -15.72 -3.54
CA ARG A 542 -1.63 -16.91 -2.93
C ARG A 542 -3.13 -16.65 -2.81
N ASP A 543 -3.93 -17.58 -3.32
CA ASP A 543 -5.38 -17.53 -3.13
C ASP A 543 -6.00 -18.92 -3.11
N SER A 544 -7.16 -19.04 -2.47
CA SER A 544 -7.86 -20.31 -2.29
C SER A 544 -9.37 -20.14 -2.29
N LEU A 545 -10.07 -21.14 -2.80
CA LEU A 545 -11.53 -21.17 -2.80
C LEU A 545 -12.02 -22.60 -2.57
N TYR A 546 -13.06 -22.74 -1.75
CA TYR A 546 -13.67 -24.01 -1.37
C TYR A 546 -15.19 -23.98 -1.62
N VAL A 547 -15.77 -25.13 -1.93
CA VAL A 547 -17.20 -25.27 -2.32
C VAL A 547 -18.00 -26.08 -1.35
#